data_AF-A0A136NDC8-F1
#
_entry.id   AF-A0A136NDC8-F1
#
_cell.length_a   1.000
_cell.length_b   1.000
_cell.length_c   1.000
_cell.angle_alpha   90.00
_cell.angle_beta   90.00
_cell.angle_gamma   90.00
#
_symmetry.space_group_name_H-M   'P 1'
#
loop_
_entity.id
_entity.type
_entity.pdbx_description
1 polymer ?
#
loop_
_entity_poly.entity_id
_entity_poly.type
_entity_poly.pdbx_seq_one_letter_code
_entity_poly.pdbx_strand_id
1 'polypeptide(L)' 'MEQPSIIQQILQYLYIKKKNSNAPHNMNIKFMHGMNRISIFMFLIGLILIIFKLLFKH' A
#
# COMPACT_ATOMS: atom_id res chain seq x y z
N MET A 1 -25.01 4.96 4.15
CA MET A 1 -23.56 4.91 3.84
C MET A 1 -23.04 3.64 4.48
N GLU A 2 -22.79 2.59 3.69
CA GLU A 2 -22.38 1.29 4.22
C GLU A 2 -20.90 1.32 4.63
N GLN A 3 -20.60 0.92 5.87
CA GLN A 3 -19.24 0.89 6.40
C GLN A 3 -18.39 -0.09 5.59
N PRO A 4 -17.23 0.31 5.03
CA PRO A 4 -16.40 -0.59 4.26
C PRO A 4 -15.87 -1.70 5.17
N SER A 5 -16.23 -2.94 4.84
CA SER A 5 -15.86 -4.11 5.63
C SER A 5 -14.34 -4.24 5.75
N ILE A 6 -13.87 -4.82 6.85
CA ILE A 6 -12.43 -5.03 7.14
C ILE A 6 -11.72 -5.72 5.95
N ILE A 7 -12.42 -6.62 5.26
CA ILE A 7 -11.93 -7.33 4.07
C ILE A 7 -11.63 -6.36 2.92
N GLN A 8 -12.46 -5.33 2.71
CA GLN A 8 -12.19 -4.33 1.68
C GLN A 8 -10.96 -3.50 2.01
N GLN A 9 -10.73 -3.18 3.29
CA GLN A 9 -9.55 -2.46 3.74
C GLN A 9 -8.27 -3.30 3.51
N ILE A 10 -8.32 -4.59 3.84
CA ILE A 10 -7.22 -5.54 3.60
C ILE A 10 -6.94 -5.71 2.09
N LEU A 11 -7.97 -5.91 1.27
CA LEU A 11 -7.82 -6.04 -0.19
C LEU A 11 -7.29 -4.76 -0.85
N GLN A 12 -7.58 -3.60 -0.27
CA GLN A 12 -7.08 -2.31 -0.73
C GLN A 12 -5.60 -2.11 -0.36
N TYR A 13 -5.19 -2.60 0.81
CA TYR A 13 -3.78 -2.70 1.22
C TYR A 13 -2.99 -3.70 0.36
N LEU A 14 -3.57 -4.86 0.06
CA LEU A 14 -2.93 -5.89 -0.76
C LEU A 14 -2.94 -5.56 -2.27
N TYR A 15 -3.52 -4.44 -2.70
CA TYR A 15 -3.54 -4.00 -4.10
C TYR A 15 -4.23 -4.96 -5.09
N ILE A 16 -5.04 -5.91 -4.61
CA ILE A 16 -5.67 -6.96 -5.42
C ILE A 16 -7.02 -6.51 -6.02
N LYS A 17 -7.50 -5.30 -5.70
CA LYS A 17 -8.77 -4.82 -6.23
C LYS A 17 -8.62 -4.35 -7.68
N LYS A 18 -9.03 -5.21 -8.62
CA LYS A 18 -9.21 -4.89 -10.05
C LYS A 18 -10.08 -3.63 -10.19
N LYS A 19 -9.60 -2.66 -10.99
CA LYS A 19 -10.31 -1.41 -11.30
C LYS A 19 -11.68 -1.75 -11.91
N ASN A 20 -12.75 -1.58 -11.14
CA ASN A 20 -14.11 -1.64 -11.70
C ASN A 20 -14.29 -0.44 -12.63
N SER A 21 -14.50 -0.70 -13.92
CA SER A 21 -14.59 0.32 -14.98
C SER A 21 -15.76 1.29 -14.83
N ASN A 22 -16.71 0.99 -13.94
CA ASN A 22 -17.92 1.80 -13.69
C ASN A 22 -17.85 2.62 -12.39
N ALA A 23 -16.69 2.71 -11.72
CA ALA A 23 -16.56 3.49 -10.50
C ALA A 23 -16.38 4.99 -10.83
N PRO A 24 -17.10 5.91 -10.15
CA PRO A 24 -16.90 7.34 -10.34
C PRO A 24 -15.42 7.69 -10.07
N HIS A 25 -14.85 8.55 -10.90
CA HIS A 25 -13.43 8.94 -10.88
C HIS A 25 -13.14 9.80 -9.64
N ASN A 26 -13.25 9.20 -8.46
CA ASN A 26 -13.12 9.86 -7.19
C ASN A 26 -11.63 9.93 -6.84
N MET A 27 -11.14 11.15 -6.64
CA MET A 27 -9.76 11.47 -6.27
C MET A 27 -9.27 10.62 -5.08
N ASN A 28 -10.18 10.24 -4.17
CA ASN A 28 -9.93 9.38 -3.02
C ASN A 28 -9.26 8.04 -3.37
N ILE A 29 -9.61 7.41 -4.51
CA ILE A 29 -9.00 6.12 -4.90
C ILE A 29 -7.53 6.30 -5.32
N LYS A 30 -7.19 7.45 -5.94
CA LYS A 30 -5.79 7.79 -6.25
C LYS A 30 -4.98 8.05 -4.99
N PHE A 31 -5.56 8.76 -4.02
CA PHE A 31 -4.92 8.98 -2.72
C PHE A 31 -4.69 7.67 -1.94
N MET A 32 -5.66 6.74 -1.95
CA MET A 32 -5.48 5.42 -1.35
C MET A 32 -4.36 4.60 -2.02
N HIS A 33 -4.24 4.68 -3.34
CA HIS A 33 -3.17 4.00 -4.08
C HIS A 33 -1.78 4.59 -3.79
N GLY A 34 -1.69 5.91 -3.57
CA GLY A 34 -0.47 6.60 -3.18
C GLY A 34 0.02 6.22 -1.78
N MET A 35 -0.90 6.14 -0.81
CA MET A 35 -0.58 5.73 0.56
C MET A 35 0.04 4.33 0.64
N ASN A 36 -0.46 3.37 -0.15
CA ASN A 36 0.14 2.02 -0.19
C ASN A 36 1.55 2.00 -0.80
N ARG A 37 1.82 2.84 -1.81
CA ARG A 37 3.17 3.00 -2.40
C ARG A 37 4.17 3.53 -1.38
N ILE A 38 3.75 4.48 -0.55
CA ILE A 38 4.58 5.05 0.51
C ILE A 38 4.90 4.00 1.58
N SER A 39 3.92 3.17 1.96
CA SER A 39 4.13 2.07 2.91
C SER A 39 5.19 1.08 2.42
N ILE A 40 5.13 0.67 1.15
CA ILE A 40 6.11 -0.25 0.55
C ILE A 40 7.50 0.41 0.47
N PHE A 41 7.56 1.70 0.14
CA PHE A 41 8.81 2.44 0.05
C PHE A 41 9.50 2.56 1.41
N MET A 42 8.77 2.91 2.47
CA MET A 42 9.32 2.94 3.84
C MET A 42 9.78 1.56 4.32
N PHE A 43 9.04 0.50 3.98
CA PHE A 43 9.45 -0.87 4.28
C PHE A 43 10.77 -1.26 3.59
N LEU A 44 10.89 -0.95 2.28
CA LEU A 44 12.11 -1.21 1.51
C LEU A 44 13.32 -0.46 2.08
N ILE A 45 13.16 0.81 2.47
CA ILE A 45 14.23 1.58 3.12
C ILE A 45 14.69 0.89 4.41
N GLY A 46 13.77 0.49 5.28
CA GLY A 46 14.10 -0.22 6.51
C GLY A 46 14.83 -1.53 6.23
N LEU A 47 14.38 -2.29 5.22
CA LEU A 47 15.01 -3.54 4.79
C LEU A 47 16.44 -3.30 4.28
N ILE A 48 16.66 -2.26 3.47
CA ILE A 48 17.98 -1.87 2.98
C ILE A 48 18.91 -1.53 4.16
N LEU A 49 18.44 -0.76 5.14
CA LEU A 49 19.24 -0.41 6.33
C LEU A 49 19.63 -1.63 7.15
N ILE A 50 18.73 -2.60 7.31
CA ILE A 50 19.02 -3.85 8.01
C ILE A 50 20.07 -4.66 7.25
N ILE A 51 19.93 -4.79 5.93
CA ILE A 51 20.89 -5.51 5.08
C ILE A 51 22.26 -4.82 5.12
N PHE A 52 22.31 -3.49 4.98
CA PHE A 52 23.55 -2.72 5.10
C PHE A 52 24.19 -2.93 6.47
N LYS A 53 23.41 -2.84 7.55
CA LYS A 53 23.93 -3.07 8.90
C LYS A 53 24.42 -4.51 9.10
N LEU A 54 23.81 -5.50 8.43
CA LEU A 54 24.24 -6.89 8.53
C LEU A 54 25.52 -7.16 7.72
N LEU A 55 25.66 -6.56 6.53
CA LEU A 55 26.80 -6.77 5.64
C LEU A 55 28.04 -5.94 5.98
N PHE A 56 27.86 -4.70 6.49
CA PHE A 56 28.96 -3.78 6.80
C PHE A 56 29.36 -3.79 8.28
N LYS A 57 28.57 -4.41 9.17
CA LYS A 57 28.91 -4.61 10.58
C LYS A 57 29.36 -6.06 10.83
N HIS A 58 30.10 -6.61 9.88
CA HIS A 58 30.89 -7.82 10.05
C HIS A 58 32.36 -7.47 9.87
#